data_AF-I6ZZ30-F1
#
_entry.id   AF-I6ZZ30-F1
#
_cell.length_a   1.000
_cell.length_b   1.000
_cell.length_c   1.000
_cell.angle_alpha   90.00
_cell.angle_beta   90.00
_cell.angle_gamma   90.00
#
_symmetry.space_group_name_H-M   'P 1'
#
loop_
_entity.id
_entity.type
_entity.pdbx_description
1 polymer ?
#
loop_
_entity_poly.entity_id
_entity_poly.type
_entity_poly.pdbx_seq_one_letter_code
_entity_poly.pdbx_strand_id
1 'polypeptide(L)'
;MNNKQIRKWIPSLFFIPAVIYLIYNRGRVFLLDELNLLIHEGGHGVFAIFGKFVYTLGGTLMQIIIPSLFIFYYYKEKKYTAARIFLLWLGQNLINISVYAADASEKKLRLIGGNNVYHDWNYMLGRLNLLEHDKTIGTLFYVLAMLVFVYVLVMPLFIREYKRLSPEEEDSLEKIIR
;
A
#
# COMPACT_ATOMS: atom_id res chain seq x y z
N MET A 1 5.81 -27.62 -16.13
CA MET A 1 6.30 -26.22 -16.09
C MET A 1 7.82 -26.23 -16.23
N ASN A 2 8.40 -25.33 -17.04
CA ASN A 2 9.86 -25.15 -17.13
C ASN A 2 10.42 -24.63 -15.78
N ASN A 3 11.63 -25.02 -15.39
CA ASN A 3 12.36 -24.52 -14.21
C ASN A 3 12.32 -22.99 -14.04
N LYS A 4 12.37 -22.21 -15.13
CA LYS A 4 12.20 -20.74 -15.05
C LYS A 4 10.83 -20.32 -14.54
N GLN A 5 9.76 -20.96 -15.02
CA GLN A 5 8.39 -20.71 -14.58
C GLN A 5 8.14 -21.11 -13.12
N ILE A 6 8.91 -22.02 -12.55
CA ILE A 6 8.83 -22.37 -11.11
C ILE A 6 9.57 -21.32 -10.28
N ARG A 7 10.74 -20.85 -10.74
CA ARG A 7 11.58 -19.89 -10.00
C ARG A 7 10.86 -18.56 -9.70
N LYS A 8 9.98 -18.08 -10.58
CA LYS A 8 9.22 -16.84 -10.35
C LYS A 8 8.20 -16.91 -9.20
N TRP A 9 7.84 -18.12 -8.73
CA TRP A 9 6.93 -18.32 -7.59
C TRP A 9 7.65 -18.38 -6.25
N ILE A 10 8.98 -18.57 -6.25
CA ILE A 10 9.77 -18.64 -5.01
C ILE A 10 9.50 -17.42 -4.10
N PRO A 11 9.50 -16.17 -4.60
CA PRO A 11 9.17 -15.01 -3.74
C PRO A 11 7.76 -15.09 -3.14
N SER A 12 6.77 -15.62 -3.87
CA SER A 12 5.41 -15.74 -3.34
C SER A 12 5.36 -16.66 -2.11
N LEU A 13 6.14 -17.74 -2.07
CA LEU A 13 6.23 -18.62 -0.89
C LEU A 13 6.79 -17.88 0.33
N PHE A 14 7.78 -17.00 0.13
CA PHE A 14 8.33 -16.17 1.20
C PHE A 14 7.36 -15.09 1.69
N PHE A 15 6.45 -14.60 0.85
CA PHE A 15 5.48 -13.57 1.25
C PHE A 15 4.23 -14.13 1.95
N ILE A 16 3.93 -15.43 1.84
CA ILE A 16 2.77 -16.04 2.51
C ILE A 16 2.80 -15.82 4.04
N PRO A 17 3.89 -16.12 4.77
CA PRO A 17 3.94 -15.88 6.21
C PRO A 17 3.75 -14.41 6.57
N ALA A 18 4.29 -13.49 5.78
CA ALA A 18 4.13 -12.05 5.98
C ALA A 18 2.66 -11.62 5.82
N VAL A 19 1.98 -12.09 4.76
CA VAL A 19 0.54 -11.84 4.54
C VAL A 19 -0.29 -12.41 5.69
N ILE A 20 -0.03 -13.65 6.10
CA ILE A 20 -0.74 -14.29 7.22
C ILE A 20 -0.55 -13.48 8.51
N TYR A 21 0.68 -13.09 8.81
CA TYR A 21 1.00 -12.29 9.98
C TYR A 21 0.27 -10.94 9.98
N LEU A 22 0.28 -10.22 8.85
CA LEU A 22 -0.41 -8.94 8.71
C LEU A 22 -1.93 -9.10 8.86
N ILE A 23 -2.54 -10.16 8.32
CA ILE A 23 -3.97 -10.41 8.49
C ILE A 23 -4.28 -10.72 9.96
N TYR A 24 -3.52 -11.63 10.56
CA TYR A 24 -3.73 -12.08 11.94
C TYR A 24 -3.59 -10.93 12.94
N ASN A 25 -2.57 -10.09 12.79
CA ASN A 25 -2.31 -8.96 13.68
C ASN A 25 -3.08 -7.69 13.30
N ARG A 26 -4.07 -7.77 12.40
CA ARG A 26 -4.85 -6.61 11.91
C ARG A 26 -3.94 -5.47 11.42
N GLY A 27 -2.90 -5.83 10.68
CA GLY A 27 -1.92 -4.92 10.10
C GLY A 27 -0.96 -4.30 11.13
N ARG A 28 -1.08 -4.59 12.42
CA ARG A 28 -0.23 -3.94 13.43
C ARG A 28 1.21 -4.39 13.29
N VAL A 29 2.10 -3.43 13.10
CA VAL A 29 3.55 -3.60 13.04
C VAL A 29 4.14 -2.31 13.58
N PHE A 30 4.61 -2.31 14.83
CA PHE A 30 4.97 -1.10 15.57
C PHE A 30 5.76 -0.08 14.74
N LEU A 31 6.91 -0.45 14.19
CA LEU A 31 7.74 0.47 13.41
C LEU A 31 7.07 0.99 12.13
N LEU A 32 6.23 0.16 11.51
CA LEU A 32 5.54 0.54 10.28
C LEU A 32 4.33 1.42 10.58
N ASP A 33 3.64 1.18 11.69
CA ASP A 33 2.55 2.02 12.18
C ASP A 33 3.05 3.43 12.51
N GLU A 34 4.18 3.55 13.20
CA GLU A 34 4.81 4.86 13.49
C GLU A 34 5.24 5.58 12.21
N LEU A 35 5.81 4.85 11.24
CA LEU A 35 6.17 5.44 9.95
C LEU A 35 4.92 5.92 9.18
N ASN A 36 3.86 5.13 9.16
CA ASN A 36 2.60 5.49 8.51
C ASN A 36 1.99 6.72 9.13
N LEU A 37 2.05 6.81 10.46
CA LEU A 37 1.55 7.94 11.22
C LEU A 37 2.37 9.21 10.94
N LEU A 38 3.71 9.11 10.90
CA LEU A 38 4.56 10.23 10.49
C LEU A 38 4.21 10.73 9.08
N ILE A 39 4.00 9.81 8.14
CA ILE A 39 3.60 10.14 6.76
C ILE A 39 2.19 10.77 6.74
N HIS A 40 1.27 10.30 7.58
CA HIS A 40 -0.06 10.87 7.74
C HIS A 40 0.01 12.33 8.21
N GLU A 41 0.69 12.60 9.31
CA GLU A 41 0.83 13.96 9.83
C GLU A 41 1.56 14.88 8.82
N GLY A 42 2.61 14.37 8.16
CA GLY A 42 3.30 15.09 7.10
C GLY A 42 2.38 15.42 5.91
N GLY A 43 1.40 14.56 5.62
CA GLY A 43 0.41 14.80 4.57
C GLY A 43 -0.48 16.00 4.84
N HIS A 44 -0.90 16.22 6.08
CA HIS A 44 -1.58 17.47 6.43
C HIS A 44 -0.75 18.70 6.07
N GLY A 45 0.55 18.69 6.37
CA GLY A 45 1.48 19.76 5.99
C GLY A 45 1.59 19.97 4.47
N VAL A 46 1.74 18.89 3.70
CA VAL A 46 1.80 18.95 2.23
C VAL A 46 0.52 19.55 1.63
N PHE A 47 -0.63 19.22 2.20
CA PHE A 47 -1.93 19.66 1.73
C PHE A 47 -2.46 20.93 2.45
N ALA A 48 -1.63 21.62 3.24
CA ALA A 48 -2.02 22.81 4.01
C ALA A 48 -2.41 24.03 3.15
N ILE A 49 -1.93 24.09 1.92
CA ILE A 49 -2.27 25.18 0.98
C ILE A 49 -3.69 25.06 0.40
N PHE A 50 -4.37 23.94 0.63
CA PHE A 50 -5.73 23.70 0.16
C PHE A 50 -6.77 24.00 1.25
N GLY A 51 -8.05 23.92 0.89
CA GLY A 51 -9.14 24.06 1.85
C GLY A 51 -9.14 22.95 2.91
N LYS A 52 -9.77 23.22 4.07
CA LYS A 52 -9.78 22.33 5.24
C LYS A 52 -10.09 20.87 4.92
N PHE A 53 -11.03 20.60 4.01
CA PHE A 53 -11.35 19.23 3.62
C PHE A 53 -10.18 18.49 2.98
N VAL A 54 -9.47 19.12 2.04
CA VAL A 54 -8.32 18.53 1.36
C VAL A 54 -7.12 18.43 2.31
N TYR A 55 -6.93 19.42 3.18
CA TYR A 55 -5.96 19.34 4.28
C TYR A 55 -6.18 18.09 5.14
N THR A 56 -7.40 17.88 5.63
CA THR A 56 -7.77 16.72 6.46
C THR A 56 -7.61 15.40 5.69
N LEU A 57 -8.01 15.36 4.42
CA LEU A 57 -7.83 14.20 3.55
C LEU A 57 -6.34 13.90 3.27
N GLY A 58 -5.50 14.93 3.33
CA GLY A 58 -4.08 14.90 2.99
C GLY A 58 -3.28 13.84 3.74
N GLY A 59 -3.61 13.57 5.02
CA GLY A 59 -2.92 12.56 5.80
C GLY A 59 -3.10 11.16 5.23
N THR A 60 -4.35 10.73 5.03
CA THR A 60 -4.65 9.45 4.37
C THR A 60 -4.14 9.39 2.93
N LEU A 61 -4.20 10.50 2.19
CA LEU A 61 -3.64 10.54 0.83
C LEU A 61 -2.15 10.22 0.82
N MET A 62 -1.35 10.82 1.71
CA MET A 62 0.08 10.54 1.74
C MET A 62 0.41 9.12 2.17
N GLN A 63 -0.36 8.52 3.09
CA GLN A 63 -0.25 7.09 3.43
C GLN A 63 -0.41 6.18 2.21
N ILE A 64 -1.19 6.59 1.21
CA ILE A 64 -1.38 5.82 -0.03
C ILE A 64 -0.34 6.21 -1.09
N ILE A 65 -0.09 7.51 -1.29
CA ILE A 65 0.79 8.04 -2.35
C ILE A 65 2.22 7.53 -2.17
N ILE A 66 2.79 7.62 -0.97
CA ILE A 66 4.20 7.27 -0.74
C ILE A 66 4.51 5.81 -1.11
N PRO A 67 3.84 4.79 -0.54
CA PRO A 67 4.11 3.41 -0.95
C PRO A 67 3.79 3.19 -2.44
N SER A 68 2.75 3.84 -2.99
CA SER A 68 2.40 3.73 -4.42
C SER A 68 3.51 4.25 -5.34
N LEU A 69 4.22 5.32 -4.98
CA LEU A 69 5.37 5.82 -5.75
C LEU A 69 6.50 4.80 -5.80
N PHE A 70 6.82 4.14 -4.67
CA PHE A 70 7.83 3.08 -4.66
C PHE A 70 7.37 1.86 -5.46
N ILE A 71 6.10 1.45 -5.35
CA ILE A 71 5.53 0.38 -6.17
C ILE A 71 5.73 0.71 -7.65
N PHE A 72 5.29 1.89 -8.08
CA PHE A 72 5.41 2.34 -9.47
C PHE A 72 6.86 2.33 -9.95
N TYR A 73 7.78 2.90 -9.18
CA TYR A 73 9.20 2.94 -9.50
C TYR A 73 9.79 1.53 -9.69
N TYR A 74 9.65 0.64 -8.71
CA TYR A 74 10.22 -0.70 -8.79
C TYR A 74 9.52 -1.59 -9.83
N TYR A 75 8.24 -1.34 -10.10
CA TYR A 75 7.53 -2.02 -11.18
C TYR A 75 8.05 -1.60 -12.55
N LYS A 76 8.28 -0.29 -12.77
CA LYS A 76 8.87 0.26 -13.99
C LYS A 76 10.28 -0.30 -14.24
N GLU A 77 11.08 -0.40 -13.18
CA GLU A 77 12.42 -0.99 -13.21
C GLU A 77 12.42 -2.52 -13.33
N LYS A 78 11.26 -3.16 -13.47
CA LYS A 78 11.07 -4.62 -13.53
C LYS A 78 11.66 -5.36 -12.31
N LYS A 79 11.84 -4.65 -11.19
CA LYS A 79 12.29 -5.18 -9.90
C LYS A 79 11.09 -5.67 -9.09
N TYR A 80 10.44 -6.71 -9.63
CA TYR A 80 9.14 -7.19 -9.17
C TYR A 80 9.10 -7.66 -7.71
N THR A 81 10.17 -8.27 -7.20
CA THR A 81 10.24 -8.65 -5.78
C THR A 81 10.23 -7.43 -4.87
N ALA A 82 10.95 -6.37 -5.23
CA ALA A 82 10.93 -5.11 -4.47
C ALA A 82 9.56 -4.46 -4.52
N ALA A 83 8.92 -4.40 -5.70
CA ALA A 83 7.56 -3.87 -5.84
C ALA A 83 6.55 -4.59 -4.91
N ARG A 84 6.70 -5.91 -4.71
CA ARG A 84 5.86 -6.67 -3.76
C ARG A 84 6.04 -6.29 -2.30
N ILE A 85 7.25 -5.94 -1.90
CA ILE A 85 7.51 -5.45 -0.53
C ILE A 85 6.73 -4.16 -0.28
N PHE A 86 6.74 -3.23 -1.25
CA PHE A 86 5.98 -1.99 -1.14
C PHE A 86 4.46 -2.21 -1.29
N LEU A 87 4.02 -3.21 -2.05
CA LEU A 87 2.61 -3.64 -2.07
C LEU A 87 2.17 -4.20 -0.71
N LEU A 88 3.02 -4.97 -0.01
CA LEU A 88 2.72 -5.41 1.35
C LEU A 88 2.60 -4.24 2.32
N TRP A 89 3.49 -3.25 2.21
CA TRP A 89 3.38 -2.02 2.99
C TRP A 89 2.09 -1.27 2.68
N LEU A 90 1.72 -1.09 1.40
CA LEU A 90 0.44 -0.48 1.02
C LEU A 90 -0.76 -1.26 1.60
N GLY A 91 -0.76 -2.59 1.49
CA GLY A 91 -1.82 -3.43 2.06
C GLY A 91 -1.92 -3.30 3.57
N GLN A 92 -0.79 -3.22 4.28
CA GLN A 92 -0.76 -2.95 5.72
C GLN A 92 -1.31 -1.54 6.04
N ASN A 93 -0.93 -0.52 5.27
CA ASN A 93 -1.43 0.85 5.41
C ASN A 93 -2.95 0.93 5.20
N LEU A 94 -3.48 0.18 4.24
CA LEU A 94 -4.92 0.09 4.00
C LEU A 94 -5.67 -0.54 5.20
N ILE A 95 -5.06 -1.49 5.92
CA ILE A 95 -5.64 -1.98 7.19
C ILE A 95 -5.57 -0.91 8.29
N ASN A 96 -4.47 -0.15 8.37
CA ASN A 96 -4.36 0.97 9.31
C ASN A 96 -5.44 2.03 9.07
N ILE A 97 -5.63 2.45 7.81
CA ILE A 97 -6.70 3.35 7.37
C ILE A 97 -8.09 2.76 7.64
N SER A 98 -8.27 1.45 7.41
CA SER A 98 -9.53 0.76 7.69
C SER A 98 -9.96 0.91 9.15
N VAL A 99 -9.03 0.69 10.08
CA VAL A 99 -9.29 0.83 11.52
C VAL A 99 -9.59 2.29 11.88
N TYR A 100 -8.81 3.23 11.32
CA TYR A 100 -8.99 4.66 11.57
C TYR A 100 -10.33 5.19 11.04
N ALA A 101 -10.71 4.79 9.82
CA ALA A 101 -11.97 5.19 9.20
C ALA A 101 -13.18 4.60 9.94
N ALA A 102 -13.10 3.34 10.38
CA ALA A 102 -14.18 2.68 11.12
C ALA A 102 -14.41 3.24 12.53
N ASP A 103 -13.43 3.98 13.09
CA ASP A 103 -13.53 4.64 14.39
C ASP A 103 -14.16 6.04 14.29
N ALA A 104 -14.52 6.51 13.10
CA ALA A 104 -14.92 7.90 12.90
C ALA A 104 -16.09 8.36 13.77
N SER A 105 -17.11 7.54 14.00
CA SER A 105 -18.23 7.90 14.89
C SER A 105 -17.88 7.76 16.36
N GLU A 106 -17.18 6.68 16.73
CA GLU A 106 -16.90 6.30 18.11
C GLU A 106 -15.70 7.05 18.74
N LYS A 107 -14.73 7.47 17.92
CA LYS A 107 -13.52 8.24 18.29
C LYS A 107 -12.78 7.65 19.49
N LYS A 108 -12.64 6.32 19.53
CA LYS A 108 -11.98 5.59 20.62
C LYS A 108 -10.47 5.57 20.48
N LEU A 109 -9.95 5.76 19.27
CA LEU A 109 -8.50 5.78 19.02
C LEU A 109 -7.85 7.00 19.67
N ARG A 110 -6.68 6.79 20.27
CA ARG A 110 -5.85 7.88 20.80
C ARG A 110 -5.07 8.52 19.66
N LEU A 111 -5.37 9.78 19.37
CA LEU A 111 -4.71 10.56 18.32
C LEU A 111 -3.39 11.18 18.81
N ILE A 112 -2.48 11.47 17.88
CA ILE A 112 -1.35 12.37 18.15
C ILE A 112 -1.90 13.74 18.52
N GLY A 113 -1.42 14.31 19.63
CA GLY A 113 -1.93 15.57 20.20
C GLY A 113 -3.13 15.39 21.16
N GLY A 114 -3.62 14.17 21.35
CA GLY A 114 -4.63 13.83 22.35
C GLY A 114 -6.02 14.44 22.07
N ASN A 115 -6.77 14.74 23.13
CA ASN A 115 -8.17 15.17 23.04
C ASN A 115 -8.39 16.56 22.39
N ASN A 116 -7.30 17.30 22.12
CA ASN A 116 -7.37 18.64 21.53
C ASN A 116 -7.37 18.63 20.00
N VAL A 117 -7.19 17.45 19.39
CA VAL A 117 -7.17 17.28 17.92
C VAL A 117 -8.48 16.67 17.47
N TYR A 118 -9.01 17.16 16.35
CA TYR A 118 -10.21 16.59 15.77
C TYR A 118 -9.87 15.34 14.96
N HIS A 119 -10.79 14.38 14.91
CA HIS A 119 -10.60 13.14 14.18
C HIS A 119 -10.89 13.36 12.68
N ASP A 120 -9.95 13.00 11.80
CA ASP A 120 -10.02 13.36 10.38
C ASP A 120 -11.22 12.72 9.67
N TRP A 121 -11.37 11.40 9.81
CA TRP A 121 -12.52 10.69 9.25
C TRP A 121 -13.85 11.13 9.86
N ASN A 122 -13.91 11.48 11.15
CA ASN A 122 -15.13 12.06 11.74
C ASN A 122 -15.51 13.37 11.02
N TYR A 123 -14.52 14.27 10.83
CA TYR A 123 -14.74 15.52 10.12
C TYR A 123 -15.14 15.28 8.67
N MET A 124 -14.40 14.47 7.92
CA MET A 124 -14.67 14.22 6.50
C MET A 124 -16.05 13.58 6.29
N LEU A 125 -16.38 12.52 7.03
CA LEU A 125 -17.67 11.84 6.90
C LEU A 125 -18.81 12.69 7.41
N GLY A 126 -18.61 13.46 8.48
CA GLY A 126 -19.59 14.43 8.96
C GLY A 126 -19.92 15.49 7.91
N ARG A 127 -18.89 16.03 7.21
CA ARG A 127 -19.08 17.00 6.13
C ARG A 127 -19.81 16.42 4.91
N LEU A 128 -19.72 15.11 4.70
CA LEU A 128 -20.39 14.40 3.62
C LEU A 128 -21.75 13.81 4.02
N ASN A 129 -22.17 13.95 5.29
CA ASN A 129 -23.34 13.27 5.86
C ASN A 129 -23.27 11.73 5.72
N LEU A 130 -22.07 11.15 5.86
CA LEU A 130 -21.80 9.71 5.75
C LEU A 130 -21.28 9.09 7.04
N LEU A 131 -21.43 9.77 8.18
CA LEU A 131 -20.82 9.33 9.44
C LEU A 131 -21.35 7.96 9.92
N GLU A 132 -22.62 7.65 9.63
CA GLU A 132 -23.25 6.35 9.92
C GLU A 132 -22.67 5.18 9.08
N HIS A 133 -21.90 5.49 8.03
CA HIS A 133 -21.28 4.52 7.14
C HIS A 133 -19.78 4.31 7.42
N ASP A 134 -19.26 4.83 8.54
CA ASP A 134 -17.85 4.71 8.92
C ASP A 134 -17.32 3.27 8.92
N LYS A 135 -18.08 2.32 9.48
CA LYS A 135 -17.76 0.89 9.50
C LYS A 135 -17.77 0.27 8.10
N THR A 136 -18.69 0.70 7.23
CA THR A 136 -18.72 0.27 5.84
C THR A 136 -17.49 0.77 5.10
N ILE A 137 -17.11 2.04 5.28
CA ILE A 137 -15.92 2.63 4.66
C ILE A 137 -14.65 1.95 5.15
N GLY A 138 -14.53 1.72 6.45
CA GLY A 138 -13.44 0.93 7.01
C GLY A 138 -13.36 -0.47 6.40
N THR A 139 -14.50 -1.14 6.23
CA THR A 139 -14.57 -2.46 5.57
C THR A 139 -14.09 -2.41 4.12
N LEU A 140 -14.43 -1.36 3.36
CA LEU A 140 -13.94 -1.20 1.99
C LEU A 140 -12.41 -1.12 1.94
N PHE A 141 -11.77 -0.36 2.83
CA PHE A 141 -10.31 -0.32 2.93
C PHE A 141 -9.71 -1.68 3.30
N TYR A 142 -10.34 -2.42 4.21
CA TYR A 142 -9.91 -3.77 4.55
C TYR A 142 -9.99 -4.73 3.36
N VAL A 143 -11.08 -4.68 2.59
CA VAL A 143 -11.24 -5.49 1.37
C VAL A 143 -10.16 -5.11 0.35
N LEU A 144 -9.87 -3.82 0.16
CA LEU A 144 -8.79 -3.37 -0.70
C LEU A 144 -7.44 -3.92 -0.25
N ALA A 145 -7.14 -3.93 1.06
CA ALA A 145 -5.94 -4.57 1.58
C ALA A 145 -5.87 -6.06 1.22
N MET A 146 -6.98 -6.79 1.35
CA MET A 146 -7.02 -8.21 0.99
C MET A 146 -6.76 -8.43 -0.49
N LEU A 147 -7.33 -7.60 -1.36
CA LEU A 147 -7.09 -7.66 -2.80
C LEU A 147 -5.61 -7.39 -3.12
N VAL A 148 -4.98 -6.43 -2.44
CA VAL A 148 -3.54 -6.16 -2.58
C VAL A 148 -2.71 -7.38 -2.15
N PHE A 149 -3.04 -8.03 -1.03
CA PHE A 149 -2.32 -9.23 -0.60
C PHE A 149 -2.49 -10.41 -1.55
N VAL A 150 -3.69 -10.63 -2.06
CA VAL A 150 -3.93 -11.62 -3.13
C VAL A 150 -3.05 -11.30 -4.32
N TYR A 151 -3.05 -10.03 -4.78
CA TYR A 151 -2.22 -9.59 -5.89
C TYR A 151 -0.73 -9.85 -5.64
N VAL A 152 -0.19 -9.56 -4.45
CA VAL A 152 1.21 -9.87 -4.08
C VAL A 152 1.54 -11.35 -4.32
N LEU A 153 0.65 -12.26 -3.95
CA LEU A 153 0.86 -13.70 -4.08
C LEU A 153 0.75 -14.17 -5.54
N VAL A 154 -0.22 -13.64 -6.31
CA VAL A 154 -0.50 -14.07 -7.70
C VAL A 154 0.22 -13.25 -8.77
N MET A 155 0.94 -12.20 -8.39
CA MET A 155 1.70 -11.35 -9.31
C MET A 155 2.64 -12.09 -10.28
N PRO A 156 3.21 -13.30 -9.99
CA PRO A 156 4.00 -14.03 -10.99
C PRO A 156 3.21 -14.42 -12.25
N LEU A 157 1.87 -14.42 -12.19
CA LEU A 157 1.01 -14.69 -13.35
C LEU A 157 1.06 -13.58 -14.39
N PHE A 158 1.31 -12.34 -13.97
CA PHE A 158 1.28 -11.15 -14.84
C PHE A 158 2.68 -10.73 -15.34
N ILE A 159 3.74 -11.29 -14.76
CA ILE A 159 5.12 -11.00 -15.17
C ILE A 159 5.45 -11.84 -16.41
N ARG A 160 5.72 -11.15 -17.53
CA ARG A 160 6.29 -11.77 -18.73
C ARG A 160 7.81 -11.78 -18.62
N GLU A 161 8.40 -12.96 -18.64
CA GLU A 161 9.85 -13.08 -18.78
C GLU A 161 10.23 -12.69 -20.21
N TYR A 162 10.94 -11.57 -20.37
CA TYR A 162 11.65 -11.31 -21.60
C TYR A 162 12.91 -12.19 -21.62
N LYS A 163 13.11 -12.91 -22.72
CA LYS A 163 14.33 -13.68 -22.95
C LYS A 163 15.49 -12.68 -22.94
N ARG A 164 16.38 -12.76 -21.94
CA ARG A 164 17.70 -12.13 -22.06
C ARG A 164 18.41 -12.83 -23.20
N LEU A 165 18.94 -12.06 -24.13
CA LEU A 165 19.82 -12.58 -25.17
C LEU A 165 21.02 -13.25 -24.50
N SER A 166 21.47 -14.37 -25.04
CA SER A 166 22.81 -14.87 -24.69
C SER A 166 23.86 -13.86 -25.15
N PRO A 167 25.08 -13.87 -24.57
CA PRO A 167 26.17 -13.02 -25.06
C PRO A 167 26.43 -13.20 -26.57
N GLU A 168 26.23 -14.41 -27.12
CA GLU A 168 26.36 -14.63 -28.57
C GLU A 168 25.19 -14.03 -29.37
N GLU A 169 23.97 -14.12 -28.86
CA GLU A 169 22.79 -13.49 -29.47
C GLU A 169 22.90 -11.95 -29.44
N GLU A 170 23.48 -11.39 -28.38
CA GLU A 170 23.73 -9.95 -28.21
C GLU A 170 24.83 -9.45 -29.17
N ASP A 171 25.96 -10.15 -29.27
CA ASP A 171 27.04 -9.86 -30.25
C ASP A 171 26.54 -9.98 -31.70
N SER A 172 25.70 -10.98 -31.99
CA SER A 172 25.11 -11.17 -33.32
C SER A 172 24.17 -10.01 -33.68
N LEU A 173 23.39 -9.51 -32.73
CA LEU A 173 22.51 -8.36 -32.93
C LEU A 173 23.29 -7.06 -33.10
N GLU A 174 24.35 -6.83 -32.31
CA GLU A 174 25.21 -5.65 -32.48
C GLU A 174 25.86 -5.60 -33.87
N LYS A 175 26.25 -6.76 -34.42
CA LYS A 175 26.80 -6.86 -35.78
C LYS A 175 25.78 -6.57 -36.89
N ILE A 176 24.49 -6.81 -36.64
CA ILE A 176 23.41 -6.54 -37.61
C ILE A 176 23.01 -5.05 -37.61
N ILE A 177 23.16 -4.38 -36.47
CA ILE A 177 22.72 -2.99 -36.27
C ILE A 177 23.80 -1.96 -36.69
N ARG A 178 25.06 -2.39 -36.80
CA ARG A 178 26.17 -1.58 -37.33
C ARG A 178 26.29 -1.71 -38.84
#